data_AF-A0A565C5I3-F1
#
_entry.id   AF-A0A565C5I3-F1
#
_cell.length_a   1.000
_cell.length_b   1.000
_cell.length_c   1.000
_cell.angle_alpha   90.00
_cell.angle_beta   90.00
_cell.angle_gamma   90.00
#
_symmetry.space_group_name_H-M   'P 1'
#
loop_
_entity.id
_entity.type
_entity.pdbx_description
1 polymer ?
#
loop_
_entity_poly.entity_id
_entity_poly.type
_entity_poly.pdbx_seq_one_letter_code
_entity_poly.pdbx_strand_id
1 'polypeptide(L)' 'MYEVEMYSIEDNLLCIQGHPEYNRDILFDIIDRVLAGGYIKQDFAETSKATMEKNEADRKIWQKICKNFLKGNP' A
#
# COMPACT_ATOMS: atom_id res chain seq x y z
N MET A 1 -0.76 -21.90 -7.59
CA MET A 1 -0.82 -20.50 -8.02
C MET A 1 0.29 -19.81 -7.26
N TYR A 2 1.30 -19.22 -7.92
CA TYR A 2 2.37 -18.54 -7.19
C TYR A 2 1.84 -17.19 -6.72
N GLU A 3 1.83 -16.96 -5.41
CA GLU A 3 1.49 -15.67 -4.80
C GLU A 3 2.74 -14.78 -4.85
N VAL A 4 2.96 -14.12 -6.00
CA VAL A 4 4.08 -13.20 -6.21
C VAL A 4 3.61 -11.79 -5.89
N GLU A 5 4.08 -11.25 -4.76
CA GLU A 5 3.77 -9.87 -4.33
C GLU A 5 4.70 -8.83 -4.96
N MET A 6 5.90 -9.24 -5.38
CA MET A 6 6.91 -8.38 -5.98
C MET A 6 7.88 -9.19 -6.85
N TYR A 7 8.29 -8.62 -7.99
CA TYR A 7 9.35 -9.18 -8.83
C TYR A 7 10.04 -8.07 -9.64
N SER A 8 11.24 -8.35 -10.16
CA SER A 8 11.88 -7.51 -11.16
C SER A 8 12.05 -8.26 -12.49
N ILE A 9 12.04 -7.51 -13.59
CA ILE A 9 12.49 -8.00 -14.90
C ILE A 9 13.82 -7.32 -15.16
N GLU A 10 14.88 -8.13 -15.06
CA GLU A 10 16.26 -7.65 -15.07
C GLU A 10 16.44 -6.51 -14.03
N ASP A 11 17.27 -5.53 -14.37
CA ASP A 11 17.53 -4.35 -13.54
C ASP A 11 16.65 -3.15 -13.94
N ASN A 12 15.70 -3.36 -14.87
CA ASN A 12 15.00 -2.28 -15.57
C ASN A 12 13.57 -2.06 -15.09
N LEU A 13 12.89 -3.13 -14.65
CA LEU A 13 11.49 -3.06 -14.23
C LEU A 13 11.33 -3.67 -12.84
N LEU A 14 10.75 -2.91 -11.91
CA LEU A 14 10.29 -3.40 -10.61
C LEU A 14 8.77 -3.39 -10.59
N CYS A 15 8.18 -4.56 -10.39
CA CYS A 15 6.75 -4.76 -10.33
C CYS A 15 6.34 -5.12 -8.90
N ILE A 16 5.39 -4.36 -8.35
CA ILE A 16 4.88 -4.51 -6.99
C ILE A 16 3.36 -4.58 -7.08
N GLN A 17 2.76 -5.61 -6.48
CA GLN A 17 1.31 -5.72 -6.41
C GLN A 17 0.73 -4.73 -5.38
N GLY A 18 1.44 -4.56 -4.26
CA GLY A 18 1.14 -3.52 -3.26
C GLY A 18 1.33 -2.10 -3.80
N HIS A 19 0.79 -1.14 -3.04
CA HIS A 19 0.77 0.28 -3.40
C HIS A 19 1.78 1.10 -2.56
N PRO A 20 3.07 1.19 -2.96
CA PRO A 20 4.09 1.96 -2.25
C PRO A 20 3.78 3.47 -2.16
N GLU A 21 2.89 3.97 -3.02
CA GLU A 21 2.41 5.35 -3.05
C GLU A 21 1.37 5.66 -1.96
N TYR A 22 0.71 4.63 -1.41
CA TYR A 22 -0.35 4.81 -0.43
C TYR A 22 0.17 5.46 0.85
N ASN A 23 -0.68 6.33 1.37
CA ASN A 23 -0.48 7.01 2.62
C ASN A 23 -1.82 7.09 3.34
N ARG A 24 -1.79 7.54 4.60
CA ARG A 24 -2.99 7.60 5.43
C ARG A 24 -4.13 8.36 4.74
N ASP A 25 -3.84 9.49 4.10
CA ASP A 25 -4.87 10.34 3.51
C ASP A 25 -5.49 9.66 2.27
N ILE A 26 -4.67 8.99 1.44
CA ILE A 26 -5.16 8.17 0.31
C ILE A 26 -6.01 6.99 0.83
N LEU A 27 -5.54 6.30 1.87
CA LEU A 27 -6.28 5.17 2.44
C LEU A 27 -7.61 5.61 3.06
N PHE A 28 -7.65 6.78 3.70
CA PHE A 28 -8.87 7.33 4.27
C PHE A 28 -9.87 7.70 3.18
N ASP A 29 -9.41 8.33 2.08
CA ASP A 29 -10.26 8.60 0.91
C ASP A 29 -10.85 7.31 0.32
N ILE A 30 -10.04 6.25 0.17
CA ILE A 30 -10.50 4.95 -0.32
C ILE A 30 -11.58 4.39 0.63
N ILE A 31 -11.33 4.38 1.94
CA ILE A 31 -12.30 3.89 2.93
C ILE A 31 -13.62 4.68 2.85
N ASP A 32 -13.55 6.00 2.78
CA ASP A 32 -14.73 6.86 2.72
C ASP A 32 -15.54 6.65 1.44
N ARG A 33 -14.87 6.49 0.29
CA ARG A 33 -15.52 6.19 -0.99
C ARG A 33 -16.20 4.82 -0.99
N VAL A 34 -15.54 3.81 -0.42
CA VAL A 34 -16.08 2.44 -0.32
C VAL A 34 -17.28 2.40 0.65
N LEU A 35 -17.21 3.14 1.76
CA LEU A 35 -18.31 3.32 2.70
C LEU A 35 -19.49 4.07 2.04
N ALA A 36 -19.24 5.17 1.36
CA ALA A 36 -20.26 5.95 0.65
C ALA A 36 -20.96 5.13 -0.45
N GLY A 37 -20.24 4.20 -1.07
CA GLY A 37 -20.80 3.23 -2.01
C GLY A 37 -21.61 2.09 -1.38
N GLY A 38 -21.67 1.99 -0.05
CA GLY A 38 -22.39 0.94 0.68
C GLY A 38 -21.72 -0.43 0.63
N TYR A 39 -20.44 -0.50 0.23
CA TYR A 39 -19.71 -1.77 0.11
C TYR A 39 -19.17 -2.27 1.46
N ILE A 40 -19.04 -1.39 2.45
CA ILE A 40 -18.64 -1.71 3.82
C ILE A 40 -19.57 -1.03 4.82
N LYS A 41 -19.60 -1.56 6.05
CA LYS A 41 -20.34 -0.97 7.17
C LYS A 41 -19.52 0.11 7.87
N GLN A 42 -20.21 1.03 8.54
CA GLN A 42 -19.61 2.10 9.34
C GLN A 42 -18.57 1.57 10.33
N ASP A 43 -18.92 0.58 11.14
CA ASP A 43 -18.02 0.01 12.16
C ASP A 43 -16.71 -0.54 11.55
N PHE A 44 -16.78 -1.08 10.33
CA PHE A 44 -15.60 -1.57 9.61
C PHE A 44 -14.72 -0.42 9.12
N ALA A 45 -15.32 0.64 8.60
CA ALA A 45 -14.60 1.85 8.18
C ALA A 45 -13.88 2.50 9.38
N GLU A 46 -14.57 2.62 10.53
CA GLU A 46 -14.00 3.17 11.77
C GLU A 46 -12.85 2.31 12.30
N THR A 47 -13.03 0.98 12.35
CA THR A 47 -11.98 0.05 12.80
C THR A 47 -10.75 0.12 11.89
N SER A 48 -10.97 0.22 10.57
CA SER A 48 -9.89 0.33 9.57
C SER A 48 -9.10 1.62 9.75
N LYS A 49 -9.78 2.76 9.89
CA LYS A 49 -9.14 4.06 10.14
C LYS A 49 -8.36 4.07 11.46
N ALA A 50 -8.95 3.57 12.55
CA ALA A 50 -8.30 3.47 13.85
C ALA A 50 -7.04 2.57 13.83
N THR A 51 -7.04 1.51 13.00
CA THR A 51 -5.87 0.63 12.83
C THR A 51 -4.73 1.35 12.12
N MET A 52 -5.05 2.20 11.15
CA MET A 52 -4.07 3.01 10.40
C MET A 52 -3.53 4.19 11.20
N GLU A 53 -4.25 4.70 12.20
CA GLU A 53 -3.70 5.70 13.12
C GLU A 53 -2.65 5.11 14.07
N LYS A 54 -2.77 3.81 14.40
CA LYS A 54 -1.83 3.09 15.26
C LYS A 54 -0.61 2.56 14.53
N ASN A 55 -0.74 2.29 13.23
CA ASN A 55 0.32 1.75 12.40
C ASN A 55 0.65 2.78 11.31
N GLU A 56 1.82 3.44 11.37
CA GLU A 56 2.30 4.22 10.22
C GLU A 56 2.30 3.30 8.99
N ALA A 57 1.78 3.78 7.86
CA ALA A 57 1.97 3.08 6.60
C ALA A 57 3.47 2.81 6.40
N ASP A 58 3.85 1.60 5.97
CA ASP A 58 5.23 1.12 5.79
C ASP A 58 6.01 1.85 4.67
N ARG A 59 5.75 3.15 4.47
CA ARG A 59 6.36 4.01 3.45
C ARG A 59 7.88 4.00 3.53
N LYS A 60 8.47 3.89 4.73
CA LYS A 60 9.92 3.82 4.89
C LYS A 60 10.50 2.55 4.27
N ILE A 61 9.81 1.41 4.42
CA ILE A 61 10.19 0.13 3.82
C ILE A 61 10.03 0.22 2.31
N TRP A 62 8.87 0.66 1.83
CA TRP A 62 8.60 0.84 0.39
C TRP A 62 9.60 1.78 -0.28
N GLN A 63 9.90 2.92 0.35
CA GLN A 63 10.90 3.85 -0.15
C GLN A 63 12.30 3.24 -0.20
N LYS A 64 12.66 2.42 0.80
CA LYS A 64 13.95 1.73 0.81
C LYS A 64 14.05 0.76 -0.36
N ILE A 65 13.03 -0.08 -0.56
CA ILE A 65 12.97 -1.05 -1.67
C ILE A 65 13.08 -0.32 -3.02
N CYS A 66 12.25 0.70 -3.24
CA CYS A 66 12.25 1.44 -4.51
C CYS A 66 13.60 2.15 -4.75
N LYS A 67 14.19 2.78 -3.72
CA LYS A 67 15.49 3.45 -3.85
C LYS A 67 16.64 2.48 -4.09
N ASN A 68 16.58 1.29 -3.49
CA ASN A 68 17.58 0.24 -3.69
C ASN A 68 17.57 -0.24 -5.14
N PHE A 69 16.38 -0.54 -5.67
CA PHE A 69 16.20 -0.88 -7.08
C PHE A 69 16.72 0.21 -8.01
N LEU A 70 16.35 1.49 -7.80
CA LEU A 70 16.81 2.61 -8.62
C LEU A 70 18.33 2.84 -8.57
N LYS A 71 19.02 2.35 -7.54
CA LYS A 71 20.48 2.42 -7.41
C LYS A 71 21.19 1.22 -8.06
N GLY A 72 20.47 0.27 -8.64
CA GLY A 72 21.03 -0.99 -9.15
C GLY A 72 21.51 -1.91 -8.04
N ASN A 73 20.97 -1.75 -6.82
CA ASN A 73 21.27 -2.60 -5.66
C ASN A 73 19.97 -3.30 -5.22
N PRO A 74 19.42 -4.23 -6.03
CA PRO A 74 18.18 -4.93 -5.70
C PRO A 74 18.25 -5.63 -4.33
#